data_AF-A0A1E9JMM6-F1
#
_entry.id   AF-A0A1E9JMM6-F1
#
_cell.length_a   1.000
_cell.length_b   1.000
_cell.length_c   1.000
_cell.angle_alpha   90.00
_cell.angle_beta   90.00
_cell.angle_gamma   90.00
#
_symmetry.space_group_name_H-M   'P 1'
#
loop_
_entity.id
_entity.type
_entity.pdbx_description
1 polymer ?
#
loop_
_entity_poly.entity_id
_entity_poly.type
_entity_poly.pdbx_seq_one_letter_code
_entity_poly.pdbx_strand_id
1 'polypeptide(L)'
;MKKRYILLFVIVVFIGFLAGYRFLYKVSPREFITEDTKIIYANEGIADKDFREIMPLINAVGKDTDYGKFEETKKYISKVYAFSDSDFYNREIKTAVVVDTGYWYFFILKDSMKYFDKDGEFYRLKSKYMKKYGLEKEIYMLFHRGLIIFSENKSVLKKIINKKGIYNAKIENIIDETRDNLLGVLIYNNTKTKDLGIEVISLTGTVDKNVVKLQGKIIGDKDVFAAFNNQPEERRILKYAGKNTLYLSMKDFSKLEKLIFNSYTLGNNKDLILAMWQGFIGANPSELFKEIDGEIIADTNNATIMIPLKDVDKIKKALTMFKTEDGYRISKRGRLFFKDENILIYGKDSFSENASSATLARGQFLYGSLDIYSNFGVEELKGTDLKIIGIGNEITFEAEADSKNIEKLLRRIK
;
A
#
# COMPACT_ATOMS: atom_id res chain seq x y z
N MET A 1 -15.21 25.89 53.62
CA MET A 1 -15.38 26.60 52.33
C MET A 1 -14.06 26.96 51.63
N LYS A 2 -13.12 27.71 52.25
CA LYS A 2 -11.82 28.10 51.63
C LYS A 2 -11.02 26.95 50.98
N LYS A 3 -10.92 25.78 51.62
CA LYS A 3 -10.22 24.59 51.05
C LYS A 3 -10.88 24.06 49.77
N ARG A 4 -12.21 24.13 49.64
CA ARG A 4 -12.95 23.71 48.43
C ARG A 4 -12.75 24.70 47.27
N TYR A 5 -12.68 26.00 47.55
CA TYR A 5 -12.35 27.02 46.56
C TYR A 5 -10.90 26.94 46.06
N ILE A 6 -9.95 26.64 46.96
CA ILE A 6 -8.54 26.41 46.57
C ILE A 6 -8.44 25.16 45.69
N LEU A 7 -9.10 24.07 46.05
CA LEU A 7 -9.11 22.85 45.24
C LEU A 7 -9.74 23.10 43.86
N LEU A 8 -10.87 23.80 43.80
CA LEU A 8 -11.55 24.14 42.56
C LEU A 8 -10.70 25.08 41.69
N PHE A 9 -10.02 26.05 42.30
CA PHE A 9 -9.06 26.92 41.62
C PHE A 9 -7.88 26.13 41.03
N VAL A 10 -7.28 25.21 41.80
CA VAL A 10 -6.21 24.34 41.32
C VAL A 10 -6.68 23.46 40.15
N ILE A 11 -7.90 22.91 40.22
CA ILE A 11 -8.49 22.13 39.13
C ILE A 11 -8.68 23.01 37.89
N VAL A 12 -9.23 24.23 38.03
CA VAL A 12 -9.44 25.15 36.89
C VAL A 12 -8.11 25.56 36.25
N VAL A 13 -7.09 25.89 37.05
CA VAL A 13 -5.75 26.20 36.55
C VAL A 13 -5.13 24.98 35.85
N PHE A 14 -5.29 23.79 36.41
CA PHE A 14 -4.79 22.56 35.82
C PHE A 14 -5.50 22.23 34.48
N ILE A 15 -6.82 22.36 34.42
CA ILE A 15 -7.59 22.22 33.17
C ILE A 15 -7.16 23.28 32.15
N GLY A 16 -7.00 24.53 32.57
CA GLY A 16 -6.50 25.61 31.72
C GLY A 16 -5.11 25.33 31.17
N PHE A 17 -4.21 24.77 31.98
CA PHE A 17 -2.89 24.31 31.55
C PHE A 17 -2.98 23.16 30.53
N LEU A 18 -3.80 22.14 30.79
CA LEU A 18 -4.01 21.03 29.86
C LEU A 18 -4.61 21.49 28.52
N ALA A 19 -5.57 22.43 28.57
CA ALA A 19 -6.16 23.03 27.39
C ALA A 19 -5.13 23.88 26.62
N GLY A 20 -4.37 24.74 27.30
CA GLY A 20 -3.28 25.51 26.70
C GLY A 20 -2.22 24.62 26.05
N TYR A 21 -1.83 23.53 26.72
CA TYR A 21 -0.94 22.53 26.14
C TYR A 21 -1.52 21.92 24.86
N ARG A 22 -2.78 21.46 24.89
CA ARG A 22 -3.43 20.81 23.75
C ARG A 22 -3.67 21.72 22.55
N PHE A 23 -4.09 22.96 22.78
CA PHE A 23 -4.54 23.86 21.70
C PHE A 23 -3.48 24.86 21.22
N LEU A 24 -2.52 25.24 22.08
CA LEU A 24 -1.53 26.27 21.74
C LEU A 24 -0.13 25.67 21.50
N TYR A 25 0.28 24.72 22.35
CA TYR A 25 1.65 24.21 22.32
C TYR A 25 1.81 22.97 21.43
N LYS A 26 0.96 21.96 21.64
CA LYS A 26 1.09 20.64 21.03
C LYS A 26 0.79 20.67 19.54
N VAL A 27 1.62 20.00 18.75
CA VAL A 27 1.39 19.75 17.31
C VAL A 27 0.96 18.31 17.07
N SER A 28 0.20 18.09 16.01
CA SER A 28 -0.17 16.74 15.57
C SER A 28 0.97 16.12 14.77
N PRO A 29 1.30 14.81 14.92
CA PRO A 29 2.24 14.13 14.01
C PRO A 29 1.83 14.24 12.55
N ARG A 30 0.53 14.39 12.29
CA ARG A 30 -0.06 14.59 10.98
C ARG A 30 0.43 15.86 10.27
N GLU A 31 0.92 16.87 10.99
CA GLU A 31 1.52 18.08 10.39
C GLU A 31 2.77 17.77 9.56
N PHE A 32 3.41 16.62 9.78
CA PHE A 32 4.56 16.18 8.98
C PHE A 32 4.17 15.47 7.68
N ILE A 33 2.88 15.23 7.45
CA ILE A 33 2.35 14.66 6.21
C ILE A 33 2.22 15.78 5.17
N THR A 34 3.27 15.93 4.39
CA THR A 34 3.28 16.79 3.19
C THR A 34 3.37 15.97 1.92
N GLU A 35 3.15 16.61 0.76
CA GLU A 35 3.32 16.01 -0.56
C GLU A 35 4.72 15.42 -0.83
N ASP A 36 5.76 15.87 -0.11
CA ASP A 36 7.12 15.33 -0.20
C ASP A 36 7.35 14.10 0.67
N THR A 37 6.43 13.79 1.58
CA THR A 37 6.51 12.58 2.42
C THR A 37 6.13 11.40 1.56
N LYS A 38 7.06 10.51 1.26
CA LYS A 38 6.84 9.38 0.36
C LYS A 38 6.31 8.15 1.08
N ILE A 39 6.84 7.85 2.26
CA ILE A 39 6.43 6.68 3.05
C ILE A 39 5.92 7.17 4.41
N ILE A 40 4.73 6.71 4.78
CA ILE A 40 4.08 7.05 6.04
C ILE A 40 3.56 5.76 6.66
N TYR A 41 4.05 5.43 7.86
CA TYR A 41 3.35 4.51 8.75
C TYR A 41 2.58 5.33 9.77
N ALA A 42 1.34 4.95 10.06
CA ALA A 42 0.50 5.58 11.06
C ALA A 42 -0.25 4.53 11.88
N ASN A 43 -0.18 4.63 13.21
CA ASN A 43 -1.01 3.85 14.12
C ASN A 43 -1.47 4.77 15.25
N GLU A 44 -2.77 5.06 15.28
CA GLU A 44 -3.40 5.92 16.27
C GLU A 44 -4.28 5.12 17.24
N GLY A 45 -4.57 5.69 18.41
CA GLY A 45 -5.39 5.02 19.44
C GLY A 45 -4.68 3.86 20.12
N ILE A 46 -3.34 3.85 20.13
CA ILE A 46 -2.53 2.73 20.65
C ILE A 46 -2.87 2.40 22.11
N ALA A 47 -3.11 3.42 22.95
CA ALA A 47 -3.49 3.21 24.35
C ALA A 47 -4.77 2.39 24.53
N ASP A 48 -5.71 2.48 23.58
CA ASP A 48 -7.05 1.90 23.68
C ASP A 48 -7.18 0.56 22.91
N LYS A 49 -6.22 0.24 22.03
CA LYS A 49 -6.22 -0.99 21.22
C LYS A 49 -5.77 -2.22 22.00
N ASP A 50 -6.41 -3.36 21.75
CA ASP A 50 -5.97 -4.65 22.30
C ASP A 50 -5.00 -5.36 21.35
N PHE A 51 -3.73 -5.48 21.75
CA PHE A 51 -2.70 -6.11 20.93
C PHE A 51 -2.44 -7.58 21.27
N ARG A 52 -3.24 -8.21 22.17
CA ARG A 52 -3.04 -9.62 22.57
C ARG A 52 -2.91 -10.54 21.37
N GLU A 53 -3.78 -10.36 20.39
CA GLU A 53 -3.88 -11.25 19.23
C GLU A 53 -2.72 -11.06 18.23
N ILE A 54 -2.00 -9.94 18.29
CA ILE A 54 -0.82 -9.69 17.45
C ILE A 54 0.48 -10.19 18.10
N MET A 55 0.50 -10.41 19.42
CA MET A 55 1.73 -10.81 20.11
C MET A 55 2.41 -12.05 19.53
N PRO A 56 1.69 -13.13 19.15
CA PRO A 56 2.31 -14.27 18.49
C PRO A 56 3.07 -13.87 17.22
N LEU A 57 2.50 -12.96 16.41
CA LEU A 57 3.11 -12.47 15.19
C LEU A 57 4.35 -11.60 15.48
N ILE A 58 4.32 -10.74 16.49
CA ILE A 58 5.49 -9.93 16.89
C ILE A 58 6.63 -10.83 17.37
N ASN A 59 6.33 -11.82 18.20
CA ASN A 59 7.32 -12.77 18.71
C ASN A 59 7.91 -13.62 17.57
N ALA A 60 7.11 -13.94 16.54
CA ALA A 60 7.56 -14.64 15.33
C ALA A 60 8.69 -13.89 14.58
N VAL A 61 8.66 -12.56 14.59
CA VAL A 61 9.69 -11.69 13.99
C VAL A 61 10.98 -11.64 14.85
N GLY A 62 11.04 -12.44 15.92
CA GLY A 62 12.25 -12.62 16.73
C GLY A 62 12.48 -11.55 17.79
N LYS A 63 11.42 -10.83 18.17
CA LYS A 63 11.44 -9.93 19.32
C LYS A 63 10.58 -10.53 20.43
N ASP A 64 11.23 -11.25 21.35
CA ASP A 64 10.56 -11.71 22.58
C ASP A 64 10.03 -10.49 23.33
N THR A 65 8.73 -10.26 23.20
CA THR A 65 8.07 -9.08 23.74
C THR A 65 7.37 -9.47 25.02
N ASP A 66 7.80 -8.86 26.13
CA ASP A 66 7.08 -8.97 27.40
C ASP A 66 5.76 -8.21 27.28
N TYR A 67 4.69 -8.95 27.03
CA TYR A 67 3.36 -8.38 26.80
C TYR A 67 2.86 -7.58 28.01
N GLY A 68 3.15 -8.02 29.23
CA GLY A 68 2.77 -7.30 30.45
C GLY A 68 3.42 -5.92 30.50
N LYS A 69 4.73 -5.84 30.23
CA LYS A 69 5.44 -4.54 30.13
C LYS A 69 4.95 -3.69 28.96
N PHE A 70 4.63 -4.31 27.82
CA PHE A 70 4.07 -3.60 26.68
C PHE A 70 2.73 -2.95 27.04
N GLU A 71 1.80 -3.69 27.65
CA GLU A 71 0.50 -3.18 28.11
C GLU A 71 0.63 -2.06 29.13
N GLU A 72 1.57 -2.18 30.07
CA GLU A 72 1.85 -1.11 31.03
C GLU A 72 2.38 0.16 30.37
N THR A 73 3.10 0.02 29.26
CA THR A 73 3.76 1.13 28.55
C THR A 73 2.84 1.77 27.52
N LYS A 74 2.04 0.97 26.79
CA LYS A 74 1.22 1.44 25.66
C LYS A 74 0.21 2.51 26.08
N LYS A 75 -0.27 2.47 27.34
CA LYS A 75 -1.24 3.44 27.88
C LYS A 75 -0.73 4.89 27.86
N TYR A 76 0.58 5.08 27.71
CA TYR A 76 1.22 6.39 27.59
C TYR A 76 1.45 6.82 26.14
N ILE A 77 1.10 5.99 25.16
CA ILE A 77 1.32 6.22 23.74
C ILE A 77 -0.05 6.38 23.07
N SER A 78 -0.31 7.57 22.56
CA SER A 78 -1.54 7.85 21.80
C SER A 78 -1.37 7.47 20.34
N LYS A 79 -0.24 7.83 19.73
CA LYS A 79 0.02 7.63 18.30
C LYS A 79 1.48 7.32 18.03
N VAL A 80 1.73 6.50 17.02
CA VAL A 80 3.05 6.28 16.46
C VAL A 80 2.98 6.51 14.96
N TYR A 81 3.92 7.31 14.45
CA TYR A 81 4.12 7.53 13.03
C TYR A 81 5.55 7.22 12.64
N ALA A 82 5.76 6.75 11.43
CA ALA A 82 7.08 6.74 10.82
C ALA A 82 7.02 7.40 9.45
N PHE A 83 7.97 8.28 9.16
CA PHE A 83 8.02 9.08 7.95
C PHE A 83 9.33 8.86 7.21
N SER A 84 9.25 8.74 5.89
CA SER A 84 10.40 8.82 5.01
C SER A 84 10.09 9.67 3.78
N ASP A 85 11.06 10.48 3.37
CA ASP A 85 11.04 11.17 2.09
C ASP A 85 11.74 10.33 0.99
N SER A 86 12.29 9.17 1.34
CA SER A 86 12.87 8.23 0.37
C SER A 86 11.76 7.50 -0.38
N ASP A 87 11.93 7.32 -1.69
CA ASP A 87 11.13 6.35 -2.45
C ASP A 87 11.43 4.91 -1.99
N PHE A 88 10.46 4.01 -2.16
CA PHE A 88 10.55 2.62 -1.68
C PHE A 88 11.65 1.79 -2.36
N TYR A 89 12.11 2.20 -3.55
CA TYR A 89 13.16 1.51 -4.31
C TYR A 89 14.58 2.02 -3.97
N ASN A 90 14.71 2.99 -3.06
CA ASN A 90 16.03 3.45 -2.61
C ASN A 90 16.70 2.39 -1.71
N ARG A 91 18.00 2.16 -1.92
CA ARG A 91 18.79 1.20 -1.13
C ARG A 91 18.89 1.56 0.36
N GLU A 92 18.76 2.84 0.70
CA GLU A 92 18.76 3.31 2.09
C GLU A 92 17.53 4.19 2.34
N ILE A 93 16.62 3.69 3.17
CA ILE A 93 15.42 4.41 3.60
C ILE A 93 15.76 5.21 4.85
N LYS A 94 15.69 6.54 4.75
CA LYS A 94 15.95 7.44 5.88
C LYS A 94 14.63 7.75 6.57
N THR A 95 14.51 7.33 7.83
CA THR A 95 13.22 7.36 8.53
C THR A 95 13.29 8.22 9.79
N ALA A 96 12.20 8.93 10.08
CA ALA A 96 11.93 9.52 11.40
C ALA A 96 10.69 8.87 12.00
N VAL A 97 10.82 8.38 13.24
CA VAL A 97 9.70 7.80 14.01
C VAL A 97 9.23 8.85 15.01
N VAL A 98 7.95 9.19 14.94
CA VAL A 98 7.31 10.18 15.81
C VAL A 98 6.38 9.44 16.78
N VAL A 99 6.60 9.63 18.07
CA VAL A 99 5.76 9.10 19.14
C VAL A 99 5.01 10.25 19.79
N ASP A 100 3.68 10.19 19.74
CA ASP A 100 2.79 11.08 20.46
C ASP A 100 2.33 10.40 21.76
N THR A 101 2.66 11.02 22.89
CA THR A 101 2.36 10.50 24.22
C THR A 101 1.14 11.17 24.86
N GLY A 102 0.41 12.00 24.11
CA GLY A 102 -0.76 12.69 24.63
C GLY A 102 -0.39 13.66 25.76
N TYR A 103 -1.16 13.64 26.83
CA TYR A 103 -0.89 14.47 28.02
C TYR A 103 0.29 13.95 28.87
N TRP A 104 0.80 12.75 28.59
CA TRP A 104 1.91 12.15 29.35
C TRP A 104 3.29 12.70 28.99
N TYR A 105 3.35 13.55 27.96
CA TYR A 105 4.59 14.14 27.45
C TYR A 105 5.51 14.70 28.54
N PHE A 106 4.97 15.49 29.47
CA PHE A 106 5.76 16.14 30.53
C PHE A 106 6.44 15.14 31.49
N PHE A 107 5.80 14.01 31.75
CA PHE A 107 6.37 12.96 32.60
C PHE A 107 7.51 12.24 31.88
N ILE A 108 7.32 11.94 30.59
CA ILE A 108 8.30 11.22 29.77
C ILE A 108 9.54 12.07 29.48
N LEU A 109 9.39 13.40 29.34
CA LEU A 109 10.52 14.33 29.18
C LEU A 109 11.58 14.17 30.27
N LYS A 110 11.17 13.97 31.52
CA LYS A 110 12.11 13.85 32.65
C LYS A 110 12.80 12.49 32.64
N ASP A 111 12.07 11.43 32.29
CA ASP A 111 12.57 10.07 32.32
C ASP A 111 13.45 9.73 31.11
N SER A 112 13.23 10.36 29.95
CA SER A 112 14.05 10.15 28.75
C SER A 112 15.54 10.41 28.96
N MET A 113 15.88 11.37 29.83
CA MET A 113 17.27 11.73 30.19
C MET A 113 18.03 10.57 30.88
N LYS A 114 17.31 9.59 31.45
CA LYS A 114 17.91 8.36 31.96
C LYS A 114 18.47 7.49 30.84
N TYR A 115 17.90 7.59 29.63
CA TYR A 115 18.18 6.74 28.48
C TYR A 115 19.09 7.40 27.45
N PHE A 116 19.03 8.72 27.31
CA PHE A 116 19.79 9.46 26.31
C PHE A 116 20.75 10.47 26.95
N ASP A 117 21.86 10.73 26.26
CA ASP A 117 22.81 11.80 26.57
C ASP A 117 22.55 13.01 25.66
N LYS A 118 22.70 14.22 26.17
CA LYS A 118 22.56 15.44 25.38
C LYS A 118 23.69 15.53 24.34
N ASP A 119 23.35 15.84 23.10
CA ASP A 119 24.25 15.93 21.95
C ASP A 119 23.85 17.14 21.09
N GLY A 120 24.28 18.33 21.53
CA GLY A 120 23.87 19.60 20.94
C GLY A 120 22.37 19.86 21.17
N GLU A 121 21.63 20.03 20.08
CA GLU A 121 20.16 20.18 20.07
C GLU A 121 19.42 18.83 20.09
N PHE A 122 20.14 17.70 19.95
CA PHE A 122 19.61 16.35 19.98
C PHE A 122 19.97 15.63 21.27
N TYR A 123 19.44 14.42 21.38
CA TYR A 123 19.79 13.46 22.42
C TYR A 123 20.22 12.15 21.76
N ARG A 124 21.35 11.58 22.17
CA ARG A 124 21.88 10.32 21.63
C ARG A 124 21.63 9.18 22.60
N LEU A 125 21.15 8.02 22.11
CA LEU A 125 20.88 6.86 22.97
C LEU A 125 22.18 6.37 23.62
N LYS A 126 22.17 6.19 24.95
CA LYS A 126 23.35 5.70 25.69
C LYS A 126 23.78 4.33 25.18
N SER A 127 25.09 4.11 25.04
CA SER A 127 25.65 2.87 24.50
C SER A 127 25.22 1.60 25.25
N LYS A 128 24.92 1.70 26.56
CA LYS A 128 24.40 0.58 27.34
C LYS A 128 23.04 0.08 26.83
N TYR A 129 22.18 0.99 26.37
CA TYR A 129 20.86 0.63 25.83
C TYR A 129 20.95 0.21 24.36
N MET A 130 21.85 0.83 23.59
CA MET A 130 22.21 0.35 22.25
C MET A 130 22.59 -1.14 22.26
N LYS A 131 23.53 -1.52 23.14
CA LYS A 131 23.94 -2.92 23.34
C LYS A 131 22.80 -3.80 23.84
N LYS A 132 22.04 -3.34 24.83
CA LYS A 132 20.89 -4.08 25.38
C LYS A 132 19.86 -4.46 24.31
N TYR A 133 19.61 -3.58 23.35
CA TYR A 133 18.60 -3.78 22.31
C TYR A 133 19.18 -4.24 20.97
N GLY A 134 20.47 -4.58 20.90
CA GLY A 134 21.11 -5.07 19.67
C GLY A 134 21.11 -4.06 18.52
N LEU A 135 21.17 -2.75 18.82
CA LEU A 135 21.14 -1.70 17.82
C LEU A 135 22.56 -1.43 17.29
N GLU A 136 22.73 -1.53 15.97
CA GLU A 136 24.03 -1.32 15.30
C GLU A 136 24.31 0.16 14.98
N LYS A 137 23.25 0.93 14.72
CA LYS A 137 23.34 2.34 14.31
C LYS A 137 22.91 3.27 15.42
N GLU A 138 23.65 4.38 15.59
CA GLU A 138 23.31 5.39 16.59
C GLU A 138 21.88 5.90 16.43
N ILE A 139 21.13 5.92 17.53
CA ILE A 139 19.77 6.46 17.58
C ILE A 139 19.79 7.83 18.24
N TYR A 140 19.21 8.80 17.55
CA TYR A 140 19.03 10.16 18.01
C TYR A 140 17.56 10.42 18.32
N MET A 141 17.33 11.31 19.27
CA MET A 141 16.03 11.75 19.74
C MET A 141 15.95 13.28 19.76
N LEU A 142 14.78 13.82 19.43
CA LEU A 142 14.45 15.23 19.50
C LEU A 142 13.06 15.39 20.14
N PHE A 143 12.93 16.37 21.02
CA PHE A 143 11.64 16.83 21.53
C PHE A 143 11.12 17.98 20.69
N HIS A 144 9.91 17.86 20.18
CA HIS A 144 9.30 18.90 19.36
C HIS A 144 7.82 19.07 19.70
N ARG A 145 7.47 20.18 20.35
CA ARG A 145 6.08 20.63 20.58
C ARG A 145 5.12 19.50 21.02
N GLY A 146 5.49 18.77 22.07
CA GLY A 146 4.65 17.68 22.61
C GLY A 146 4.88 16.30 21.96
N LEU A 147 5.78 16.21 20.99
CA LEU A 147 6.16 14.96 20.30
C LEU A 147 7.59 14.55 20.66
N ILE A 148 7.84 13.24 20.57
CA ILE A 148 9.17 12.65 20.70
C ILE A 148 9.54 12.02 19.36
N ILE A 149 10.61 12.48 18.75
CA ILE A 149 11.00 12.08 17.39
C ILE A 149 12.34 11.36 17.44
N PHE A 150 12.43 10.18 16.85
CA PHE A 150 13.61 9.34 16.78
C PHE A 150 14.10 9.17 15.34
N SER A 151 15.40 9.09 15.13
CA SER A 151 15.99 8.73 13.84
C SER A 151 17.42 8.24 14.01
N GLU A 152 17.88 7.42 13.07
CA GLU A 152 19.30 7.08 12.91
C GLU A 152 20.13 8.25 12.36
N ASN A 153 19.48 9.33 11.91
CA ASN A 153 20.14 10.44 11.23
C ASN A 153 19.68 11.81 11.73
N LYS A 154 20.61 12.59 12.32
CA LYS A 154 20.36 13.96 12.80
C LYS A 154 19.79 14.88 11.72
N SER A 155 20.22 14.76 10.47
CA SER A 155 19.71 15.61 9.37
C SER A 155 18.23 15.36 9.08
N VAL A 156 17.77 14.11 9.25
CA VAL A 156 16.35 13.75 9.10
C VAL A 156 15.53 14.39 10.22
N LEU A 157 16.04 14.37 11.47
CA LEU A 157 15.39 15.06 12.59
C LEU A 157 15.25 16.57 12.38
N LYS A 158 16.27 17.23 11.82
CA LYS A 158 16.17 18.65 11.44
C LYS A 158 15.17 18.89 10.34
N LYS A 159 15.17 18.02 9.33
CA LYS A 159 14.32 18.18 8.15
C LYS A 159 12.84 18.04 8.53
N ILE A 160 12.49 17.05 9.34
CA ILE A 160 11.09 16.77 9.68
C ILE A 160 10.44 17.91 10.48
N ILE A 161 11.13 18.50 11.45
CA ILE A 161 10.57 19.61 12.26
C ILE A 161 10.46 20.93 11.48
N ASN A 162 11.28 21.09 10.44
CA ASN A 162 11.26 22.26 9.57
C ASN A 162 10.37 22.02 8.33
N LYS A 163 9.72 20.86 8.25
CA LYS A 163 8.89 20.50 7.11
C LYS A 163 7.68 21.42 7.09
N LYS A 164 7.53 22.13 5.98
CA LYS A 164 6.36 22.94 5.66
C LYS A 164 5.81 22.40 4.35
N GLY A 165 4.51 22.18 4.27
CA GLY A 165 3.91 21.70 3.03
C GLY A 165 2.41 21.81 3.06
N ILE A 166 1.83 21.52 1.89
CA ILE A 166 0.39 21.56 1.68
C ILE A 166 -0.22 20.33 2.33
N TYR A 167 -1.32 20.56 3.04
CA TYR A 167 -2.13 19.55 3.69
C TYR A 167 -2.65 18.51 2.68
N ASN A 168 -2.53 17.22 3.00
CA ASN A 168 -2.97 16.13 2.12
C ASN A 168 -4.22 15.41 2.69
N ALA A 169 -5.40 15.93 2.35
CA ALA A 169 -6.69 15.41 2.82
C ALA A 169 -6.92 13.92 2.46
N LYS A 170 -6.36 13.44 1.35
CA LYS A 170 -6.54 12.03 0.93
C LYS A 170 -5.86 11.07 1.91
N ILE A 171 -4.65 11.41 2.34
CA ILE A 171 -3.89 10.58 3.30
C ILE A 171 -4.57 10.60 4.67
N GLU A 172 -5.05 11.77 5.09
CA GLU A 172 -5.78 11.93 6.36
C GLU A 172 -7.03 11.04 6.42
N ASN A 173 -7.82 11.04 5.34
CA ASN A 173 -9.00 10.18 5.24
C ASN A 173 -8.63 8.70 5.34
N ILE A 174 -7.54 8.26 4.68
CA ILE A 174 -7.06 6.87 4.79
C ILE A 174 -6.69 6.53 6.24
N ILE A 175 -5.99 7.43 6.94
CA ILE A 175 -5.62 7.22 8.35
C ILE A 175 -6.88 7.15 9.23
N ASP A 176 -7.88 7.96 8.95
CA ASP A 176 -9.15 7.96 9.69
C ASP A 176 -9.96 6.68 9.44
N GLU A 177 -10.09 6.24 8.19
CA GLU A 177 -10.77 5.00 7.80
C GLU A 177 -10.11 3.75 8.38
N THR A 178 -8.80 3.78 8.58
CA THR A 178 -8.00 2.64 9.06
C THR A 178 -7.57 2.78 10.53
N ARG A 179 -8.11 3.78 11.25
CA ARG A 179 -7.68 4.13 12.60
C ARG A 179 -7.78 2.95 13.56
N ASP A 180 -8.84 2.16 13.46
CA ASP A 180 -9.13 1.08 14.41
C ASP A 180 -8.34 -0.21 14.12
N ASN A 181 -7.68 -0.29 12.96
CA ASN A 181 -6.88 -1.46 12.59
C ASN A 181 -5.65 -1.60 13.48
N LEU A 182 -5.45 -2.81 14.01
CA LEU A 182 -4.41 -3.05 14.99
C LEU A 182 -2.98 -2.88 14.43
N LEU A 183 -2.75 -3.27 13.18
CA LEU A 183 -1.42 -3.14 12.53
C LEU A 183 -1.11 -1.69 12.12
N GLY A 184 -2.08 -0.78 12.20
CA GLY A 184 -1.99 0.57 11.62
C GLY A 184 -2.05 0.54 10.10
N VAL A 185 -1.62 1.62 9.46
CA VAL A 185 -1.59 1.75 8.01
C VAL A 185 -0.21 2.19 7.53
N LEU A 186 0.29 1.53 6.50
CA LEU A 186 1.45 1.91 5.71
C LEU A 186 0.95 2.56 4.42
N ILE A 187 1.44 3.74 4.11
CA ILE A 187 1.03 4.55 2.96
C ILE A 187 2.27 4.93 2.16
N TYR A 188 2.24 4.63 0.87
CA TYR A 188 3.12 5.23 -0.12
C TYR A 188 2.39 6.38 -0.79
N ASN A 189 2.86 7.59 -0.55
CA ASN A 189 2.32 8.82 -1.08
C ASN A 189 3.09 9.23 -2.34
N ASN A 190 2.36 9.22 -3.44
CA ASN A 190 2.87 9.55 -4.75
C ASN A 190 2.15 10.76 -5.36
N THR A 191 1.43 11.56 -4.56
CA THR A 191 0.57 12.65 -5.08
C THR A 191 1.34 13.71 -5.85
N LYS A 192 2.61 13.94 -5.52
CA LYS A 192 3.46 14.94 -6.19
C LYS A 192 3.96 14.50 -7.57
N THR A 193 4.36 13.24 -7.72
CA THR A 193 4.96 12.72 -8.96
C THR A 193 3.96 11.97 -9.83
N LYS A 194 2.93 11.36 -9.23
CA LYS A 194 1.83 10.63 -9.90
C LYS A 194 2.30 9.56 -10.89
N ASP A 195 3.41 8.93 -10.56
CA ASP A 195 4.02 7.88 -11.36
C ASP A 195 3.04 6.74 -11.61
N LEU A 196 3.02 6.24 -12.85
CA LEU A 196 2.08 5.21 -13.32
C LEU A 196 0.59 5.60 -13.15
N GLY A 197 0.26 6.89 -13.00
CA GLY A 197 -1.09 7.34 -12.70
C GLY A 197 -1.59 6.90 -11.31
N ILE A 198 -0.68 6.52 -10.40
CA ILE A 198 -0.98 6.16 -9.02
C ILE A 198 -0.64 7.35 -8.13
N GLU A 199 -1.61 7.78 -7.32
CA GLU A 199 -1.44 8.86 -6.35
C GLU A 199 -1.09 8.35 -4.97
N VAL A 200 -1.75 7.27 -4.52
CA VAL A 200 -1.54 6.72 -3.17
C VAL A 200 -1.67 5.20 -3.21
N ILE A 201 -0.81 4.51 -2.47
CA ILE A 201 -0.96 3.10 -2.14
C ILE A 201 -1.02 3.01 -0.61
N SER A 202 -1.98 2.28 -0.05
CA SER A 202 -2.04 2.01 1.38
C SER A 202 -2.24 0.53 1.66
N LEU A 203 -1.59 0.04 2.71
CA LEU A 203 -1.69 -1.31 3.23
C LEU A 203 -2.00 -1.23 4.72
N THR A 204 -3.01 -1.94 5.16
CA THR A 204 -3.41 -2.01 6.57
C THR A 204 -3.83 -3.44 6.89
N GLY A 205 -4.03 -3.71 8.18
CA GLY A 205 -4.62 -4.97 8.58
C GLY A 205 -4.91 -5.03 10.06
N THR A 206 -5.67 -6.06 10.41
CA THR A 206 -6.01 -6.35 11.79
C THR A 206 -5.94 -7.85 12.02
N VAL A 207 -5.91 -8.23 13.29
CA VAL A 207 -6.02 -9.62 13.71
C VAL A 207 -7.30 -9.73 14.52
N ASP A 208 -8.13 -10.71 14.18
CA ASP A 208 -9.30 -11.10 14.94
C ASP A 208 -9.19 -12.61 15.21
N LYS A 209 -8.90 -12.96 16.46
CA LYS A 209 -8.61 -14.31 16.94
C LYS A 209 -7.48 -14.97 16.15
N ASN A 210 -7.84 -15.89 15.26
CA ASN A 210 -6.91 -16.68 14.44
C ASN A 210 -6.90 -16.22 12.99
N VAL A 211 -7.52 -15.09 12.66
CA VAL A 211 -7.60 -14.59 11.28
C VAL A 211 -6.88 -13.25 11.19
N VAL A 212 -5.92 -13.17 10.29
CA VAL A 212 -5.26 -11.93 9.88
C VAL A 212 -5.98 -11.41 8.65
N LYS A 213 -6.58 -10.23 8.77
CA LYS A 213 -7.23 -9.53 7.66
C LYS A 213 -6.27 -8.48 7.14
N LEU A 214 -5.88 -8.60 5.88
CA LEU A 214 -5.01 -7.65 5.18
C LEU A 214 -5.83 -6.92 4.12
N GLN A 215 -5.71 -5.59 4.12
CA GLN A 215 -6.41 -4.72 3.18
C GLN A 215 -5.41 -3.80 2.51
N GLY A 216 -5.48 -3.74 1.19
CA GLY A 216 -4.73 -2.82 0.35
C GLY A 216 -5.66 -1.92 -0.44
N LYS A 217 -5.21 -0.69 -0.69
CA LYS A 217 -5.93 0.28 -1.51
C LYS A 217 -4.95 1.04 -2.37
N ILE A 218 -5.23 1.13 -3.67
CA ILE A 218 -4.53 1.99 -4.63
C ILE A 218 -5.51 3.06 -5.05
N ILE A 219 -5.13 4.32 -4.91
CA ILE A 219 -5.87 5.47 -5.41
C ILE A 219 -5.12 6.00 -6.63
N GLY A 220 -5.80 5.94 -7.77
CA GLY A 220 -5.32 6.43 -9.04
C GLY A 220 -5.64 7.91 -9.27
N ASP A 221 -4.83 8.53 -10.12
CA ASP A 221 -5.09 9.85 -10.68
C ASP A 221 -6.43 9.81 -11.43
N LYS A 222 -7.32 10.77 -11.11
CA LYS A 222 -8.68 10.77 -11.64
C LYS A 222 -8.72 10.89 -13.16
N ASP A 223 -7.81 11.64 -13.78
CA ASP A 223 -7.81 11.84 -15.23
C ASP A 223 -7.34 10.57 -15.96
N VAL A 224 -6.42 9.83 -15.34
CA VAL A 224 -5.97 8.53 -15.86
C VAL A 224 -7.01 7.43 -15.61
N PHE A 225 -7.56 7.34 -14.40
CA PHE A 225 -8.49 6.27 -14.02
C PHE A 225 -9.93 6.51 -14.50
N ALA A 226 -10.32 7.75 -14.83
CA ALA A 226 -11.62 8.02 -15.44
C ALA A 226 -11.83 7.21 -16.74
N ALA A 227 -10.75 6.89 -17.46
CA ALA A 227 -10.79 6.02 -18.62
C ALA A 227 -11.33 4.62 -18.32
N PHE A 228 -11.12 4.10 -17.10
CA PHE A 228 -11.55 2.76 -16.71
C PHE A 228 -13.02 2.71 -16.31
N ASN A 229 -13.66 3.85 -16.04
CA ASN A 229 -15.01 3.91 -15.47
C ASN A 229 -16.14 3.71 -16.48
N ASN A 230 -15.83 3.53 -17.75
CA ASN A 230 -16.82 3.27 -18.78
C ASN A 230 -16.71 1.83 -19.27
N GLN A 231 -17.72 1.01 -19.00
CA GLN A 231 -17.74 -0.41 -19.35
C GLN A 231 -18.75 -0.69 -20.48
N PRO A 232 -18.52 -1.72 -21.31
CA PRO A 232 -19.49 -2.14 -22.31
C PRO A 232 -20.85 -2.46 -21.68
N GLU A 233 -21.92 -2.34 -22.49
CA GLU A 233 -23.30 -2.62 -22.05
C GLU A 233 -23.48 -4.10 -21.72
N GLU A 234 -22.83 -4.97 -22.49
CA GLU A 234 -22.79 -6.41 -22.29
C GLU A 234 -21.36 -6.85 -21.94
N ARG A 235 -21.23 -7.73 -20.96
CA ARG A 235 -19.95 -8.34 -20.54
C ARG A 235 -19.96 -9.83 -20.86
N ARG A 236 -19.55 -10.17 -22.08
CA ARG A 236 -19.68 -11.49 -22.69
C ARG A 236 -18.74 -12.53 -22.09
N ILE A 237 -17.53 -12.12 -21.69
CA ILE A 237 -16.51 -13.04 -21.15
C ILE A 237 -16.47 -13.08 -19.62
N LEU A 238 -17.26 -12.24 -18.93
CA LEU A 238 -17.40 -12.28 -17.47
C LEU A 238 -17.87 -13.65 -16.95
N LYS A 239 -18.61 -14.40 -17.76
CA LYS A 239 -19.01 -15.78 -17.45
C LYS A 239 -17.85 -16.74 -17.22
N TYR A 240 -16.63 -16.40 -17.66
CA TYR A 240 -15.42 -17.19 -17.41
C TYR A 240 -14.66 -16.76 -16.14
N ALA A 241 -15.09 -15.69 -15.46
CA ALA A 241 -14.43 -15.20 -14.25
C ALA A 241 -14.68 -16.14 -13.06
N GLY A 242 -13.59 -16.49 -12.36
CA GLY A 242 -13.60 -17.41 -11.23
C GLY A 242 -12.32 -17.34 -10.40
N LYS A 243 -12.02 -18.42 -9.68
CA LYS A 243 -10.78 -18.53 -8.90
C LYS A 243 -9.56 -18.56 -9.83
N ASN A 244 -8.48 -17.88 -9.44
CA ASN A 244 -7.26 -17.65 -10.22
C ASN A 244 -7.47 -16.94 -11.55
N THR A 245 -8.46 -16.04 -11.59
CA THR A 245 -8.67 -15.18 -12.76
C THR A 245 -8.56 -13.71 -12.40
N LEU A 246 -8.10 -12.92 -13.38
CA LEU A 246 -8.15 -11.46 -13.37
C LEU A 246 -8.95 -11.00 -14.59
N TYR A 247 -10.04 -10.27 -14.34
CA TYR A 247 -10.96 -9.75 -15.33
C TYR A 247 -10.88 -8.22 -15.37
N LEU A 248 -10.70 -7.66 -16.55
CA LEU A 248 -10.62 -6.24 -16.82
C LEU A 248 -11.65 -5.85 -17.88
N SER A 249 -12.38 -4.76 -17.65
CA SER A 249 -13.44 -4.30 -18.55
C SER A 249 -13.42 -2.78 -18.72
N MET A 250 -13.35 -2.32 -19.97
CA MET A 250 -13.42 -0.91 -20.35
C MET A 250 -13.81 -0.75 -21.82
N LYS A 251 -14.56 0.30 -22.18
CA LYS A 251 -14.96 0.56 -23.57
C LYS A 251 -13.78 0.90 -24.49
N ASP A 252 -12.74 1.54 -23.94
CA ASP A 252 -11.58 2.03 -24.70
C ASP A 252 -10.26 1.68 -24.00
N PHE A 253 -9.64 0.58 -24.43
CA PHE A 253 -8.33 0.13 -23.94
C PHE A 253 -7.16 0.97 -24.44
N SER A 254 -7.35 1.91 -25.37
CA SER A 254 -6.26 2.74 -25.90
C SER A 254 -5.52 3.53 -24.81
N LYS A 255 -6.22 3.84 -23.72
CA LYS A 255 -5.69 4.58 -22.58
C LYS A 255 -4.70 3.75 -21.74
N LEU A 256 -4.71 2.42 -21.84
CA LEU A 256 -3.71 1.56 -21.20
C LEU A 256 -2.31 1.79 -21.75
N GLU A 257 -2.15 2.31 -22.97
CA GLU A 257 -0.82 2.65 -23.49
C GLU A 257 -0.07 3.58 -22.53
N LYS A 258 -0.75 4.58 -21.96
CA LYS A 258 -0.11 5.52 -21.03
C LYS A 258 0.35 4.85 -19.73
N LEU A 259 -0.36 3.81 -19.29
CA LEU A 259 0.00 3.03 -18.11
C LEU A 259 1.10 2.00 -18.37
N ILE A 260 1.12 1.38 -19.55
CA ILE A 260 2.06 0.30 -19.89
C ILE A 260 3.36 0.88 -20.47
N PHE A 261 3.26 1.88 -21.34
CA PHE A 261 4.38 2.48 -22.06
C PHE A 261 4.72 3.86 -21.49
N ASN A 262 5.20 3.88 -20.25
CA ASN A 262 5.70 5.10 -19.59
C ASN A 262 7.21 5.02 -19.32
N SER A 263 7.80 6.15 -18.93
CA SER A 263 9.22 6.30 -18.65
C SER A 263 9.71 5.41 -17.51
N TYR A 264 8.85 5.02 -16.57
CA TYR A 264 9.22 4.06 -15.52
C TYR A 264 9.38 2.64 -16.04
N THR A 265 8.52 2.24 -16.98
CA THR A 265 8.50 0.88 -17.52
C THR A 265 9.55 0.71 -18.62
N LEU A 266 9.79 1.77 -19.40
CA LEU A 266 10.62 1.73 -20.61
C LEU A 266 11.91 2.57 -20.50
N GLY A 267 12.13 3.23 -19.36
CA GLY A 267 13.25 4.12 -19.13
C GLY A 267 13.26 5.35 -20.05
N ASN A 268 14.42 5.98 -20.16
CA ASN A 268 14.64 7.16 -21.02
C ASN A 268 14.50 6.85 -22.53
N ASN A 269 14.43 5.57 -22.90
CA ASN A 269 14.31 5.13 -24.30
C ASN A 269 12.86 4.92 -24.75
N LYS A 270 11.87 5.38 -23.97
CA LYS A 270 10.44 5.22 -24.28
C LYS A 270 10.12 5.57 -25.73
N ASP A 271 10.52 6.77 -26.18
CA ASP A 271 10.16 7.25 -27.52
C ASP A 271 10.84 6.42 -28.61
N LEU A 272 12.08 5.98 -28.38
CA LEU A 272 12.78 5.06 -29.28
C LEU A 272 12.09 3.69 -29.35
N ILE A 273 11.67 3.14 -28.21
CA ILE A 273 10.97 1.84 -28.15
C ILE A 273 9.61 1.93 -28.85
N LEU A 274 8.87 3.02 -28.65
CA LEU A 274 7.59 3.25 -29.34
C LEU A 274 7.78 3.45 -30.84
N ALA A 275 8.82 4.19 -31.26
CA ALA A 275 9.15 4.34 -32.67
C ALA A 275 9.58 3.01 -33.31
N MET A 276 10.37 2.19 -32.60
CA MET A 276 10.73 0.84 -33.05
C MET A 276 9.48 -0.05 -33.17
N TRP A 277 8.61 -0.04 -32.16
CA TRP A 277 7.34 -0.77 -32.21
C TRP A 277 6.52 -0.39 -33.44
N GLN A 278 6.32 0.91 -33.66
CA GLN A 278 5.57 1.42 -34.80
C GLN A 278 6.25 1.04 -36.13
N GLY A 279 7.58 1.11 -36.20
CA GLY A 279 8.34 0.73 -37.39
C GLY A 279 8.26 -0.75 -37.74
N PHE A 280 8.26 -1.64 -36.75
CA PHE A 280 8.12 -3.08 -36.97
C PHE A 280 6.66 -3.48 -37.18
N ILE A 281 5.77 -3.14 -36.25
CA ILE A 281 4.40 -3.66 -36.25
C ILE A 281 3.49 -2.87 -37.22
N GLY A 282 3.89 -1.65 -37.59
CA GLY A 282 3.11 -0.80 -38.50
C GLY A 282 1.86 -0.18 -37.87
N ALA A 283 1.72 -0.24 -36.55
CA ALA A 283 0.61 0.32 -35.78
C ALA A 283 1.10 0.76 -34.39
N ASN A 284 0.50 1.82 -33.86
CA ASN A 284 0.78 2.27 -32.50
C ASN A 284 0.14 1.35 -31.46
N PRO A 285 0.70 1.19 -30.24
CA PRO A 285 0.09 0.36 -29.20
C PRO A 285 -1.36 0.74 -28.89
N SER A 286 -1.68 2.04 -28.78
CA SER A 286 -3.07 2.49 -28.61
C SER A 286 -3.99 2.06 -29.73
N GLU A 287 -3.53 2.03 -30.98
CA GLU A 287 -4.34 1.60 -32.12
C GLU A 287 -4.69 0.12 -32.04
N LEU A 288 -3.77 -0.72 -31.56
CA LEU A 288 -4.03 -2.15 -31.34
C LEU A 288 -4.94 -2.35 -30.13
N PHE A 289 -4.73 -1.59 -29.05
CA PHE A 289 -5.60 -1.65 -27.88
C PHE A 289 -7.03 -1.18 -28.17
N LYS A 290 -7.25 -0.24 -29.11
CA LYS A 290 -8.62 0.15 -29.53
C LYS A 290 -9.44 -1.02 -30.07
N GLU A 291 -8.78 -2.02 -30.66
CA GLU A 291 -9.44 -3.18 -31.24
C GLU A 291 -9.91 -4.19 -30.20
N ILE A 292 -9.55 -4.04 -28.92
CA ILE A 292 -10.09 -4.88 -27.84
C ILE A 292 -11.57 -4.56 -27.65
N ASP A 293 -12.41 -5.58 -27.71
CA ASP A 293 -13.87 -5.49 -27.55
C ASP A 293 -14.27 -5.54 -26.08
N GLY A 294 -13.95 -4.48 -25.35
CA GLY A 294 -14.59 -4.19 -24.07
C GLY A 294 -14.08 -4.98 -22.86
N GLU A 295 -13.38 -6.10 -23.05
CA GLU A 295 -13.04 -7.04 -21.98
C GLU A 295 -11.69 -7.74 -22.20
N ILE A 296 -11.02 -8.09 -21.11
CA ILE A 296 -9.86 -9.00 -21.07
C ILE A 296 -10.03 -9.89 -19.85
N ILE A 297 -9.76 -11.19 -19.99
CA ILE A 297 -9.67 -12.10 -18.86
C ILE A 297 -8.37 -12.90 -18.92
N ALA A 298 -7.68 -12.99 -17.79
CA ALA A 298 -6.46 -13.78 -17.62
C ALA A 298 -6.70 -14.89 -16.59
N ASP A 299 -6.36 -16.12 -16.95
CA ASP A 299 -6.18 -17.25 -16.03
C ASP A 299 -4.71 -17.28 -15.62
N THR A 300 -4.45 -17.00 -14.34
CA THR A 300 -3.10 -16.87 -13.82
C THR A 300 -2.45 -18.22 -13.52
N ASN A 301 -3.23 -19.28 -13.29
CA ASN A 301 -2.71 -20.63 -13.10
C ASN A 301 -2.18 -21.22 -14.42
N ASN A 302 -2.93 -21.03 -15.50
CA ASN A 302 -2.59 -21.55 -16.82
C ASN A 302 -1.78 -20.56 -17.66
N ALA A 303 -1.46 -19.37 -17.11
CA ALA A 303 -0.80 -18.27 -17.81
C ALA A 303 -1.43 -17.98 -19.18
N THR A 304 -2.77 -17.95 -19.22
CA THR A 304 -3.57 -17.82 -20.44
C THR A 304 -4.39 -16.53 -20.39
N ILE A 305 -4.52 -15.84 -21.52
CA ILE A 305 -5.31 -14.61 -21.64
C ILE A 305 -6.30 -14.77 -22.80
N MET A 306 -7.55 -14.35 -22.59
CA MET A 306 -8.59 -14.25 -23.60
C MET A 306 -8.95 -12.78 -23.85
N ILE A 307 -8.94 -12.40 -25.13
CA ILE A 307 -9.14 -11.02 -25.59
C ILE A 307 -10.11 -11.03 -26.78
N PRO A 308 -11.40 -10.70 -26.58
CA PRO A 308 -12.33 -10.41 -27.67
C PRO A 308 -11.88 -9.20 -28.49
N LEU A 309 -12.09 -9.23 -29.81
CA LEU A 309 -11.65 -8.21 -30.75
C LEU A 309 -12.79 -7.66 -31.60
N LYS A 310 -12.73 -6.35 -31.91
CA LYS A 310 -13.62 -5.65 -32.83
C LYS A 310 -13.22 -5.87 -34.29
N ASP A 311 -11.94 -5.61 -34.59
CA ASP A 311 -11.33 -5.82 -35.92
C ASP A 311 -10.17 -6.81 -35.80
N VAL A 312 -10.44 -8.02 -36.28
CA VAL A 312 -9.49 -9.13 -36.25
C VAL A 312 -8.39 -8.97 -37.30
N ASP A 313 -8.69 -8.38 -38.45
CA ASP A 313 -7.76 -8.33 -39.57
C ASP A 313 -6.60 -7.38 -39.30
N LYS A 314 -6.90 -6.26 -38.61
CA LYS A 314 -5.85 -5.35 -38.13
C LYS A 314 -4.90 -6.02 -37.15
N ILE A 315 -5.43 -6.83 -36.21
CA ILE A 315 -4.60 -7.61 -35.28
C ILE A 315 -3.83 -8.71 -36.00
N LYS A 316 -4.45 -9.45 -36.93
CA LYS A 316 -3.76 -10.47 -37.75
C LYS A 316 -2.60 -9.88 -38.52
N LYS A 317 -2.78 -8.70 -39.12
CA LYS A 317 -1.73 -7.97 -39.84
C LYS A 317 -0.55 -7.64 -38.93
N ALA A 318 -0.83 -7.09 -37.74
CA ALA A 318 0.19 -6.82 -36.72
C ALA A 318 0.93 -8.09 -36.26
N LEU A 319 0.22 -9.21 -36.14
CA LEU A 319 0.79 -10.49 -35.70
C LEU A 319 1.55 -11.24 -36.80
N THR A 320 1.51 -10.81 -38.06
CA THR A 320 2.15 -11.52 -39.20
C THR A 320 3.65 -11.76 -38.96
N MET A 321 4.34 -10.85 -38.27
CA MET A 321 5.76 -11.00 -37.92
C MET A 321 6.04 -12.16 -36.96
N PHE A 322 5.03 -12.63 -36.24
CA PHE A 322 5.10 -13.75 -35.29
C PHE A 322 4.50 -15.05 -35.86
N LYS A 323 4.16 -15.08 -37.15
CA LYS A 323 3.53 -16.24 -37.77
C LYS A 323 4.52 -17.41 -37.86
N THR A 324 4.01 -18.60 -37.53
CA THR A 324 4.68 -19.90 -37.61
C THR A 324 3.75 -20.90 -38.30
N GLU A 325 4.23 -22.10 -38.59
CA GLU A 325 3.42 -23.15 -39.23
C GLU A 325 2.17 -23.53 -38.41
N ASP A 326 2.27 -23.47 -37.07
CA ASP A 326 1.19 -23.84 -36.14
C ASP A 326 0.34 -22.65 -35.62
N GLY A 327 0.44 -21.46 -36.24
CA GLY A 327 -0.27 -20.25 -35.80
C GLY A 327 0.69 -19.10 -35.49
N TYR A 328 0.53 -18.42 -34.34
CA TYR A 328 1.39 -17.28 -33.97
C TYR A 328 2.19 -17.58 -32.70
N ARG A 329 3.47 -17.18 -32.68
CA ARG A 329 4.37 -17.49 -31.56
C ARG A 329 5.23 -16.28 -31.19
N ILE A 330 5.02 -15.77 -29.97
CA ILE A 330 5.80 -14.65 -29.42
C ILE A 330 7.06 -15.16 -28.70
N SER A 331 7.03 -16.38 -28.16
CA SER A 331 8.19 -16.99 -27.50
C SER A 331 8.12 -18.51 -27.51
N LYS A 332 9.16 -19.19 -27.00
CA LYS A 332 9.12 -20.66 -26.85
C LYS A 332 7.90 -21.15 -26.06
N ARG A 333 7.37 -20.34 -25.13
CA ARG A 333 6.21 -20.67 -24.28
C ARG A 333 4.92 -19.91 -24.65
N GLY A 334 5.02 -18.76 -25.31
CA GLY A 334 3.86 -17.92 -25.68
C GLY A 334 3.34 -18.24 -27.08
N ARG A 335 2.24 -18.98 -27.15
CA ARG A 335 1.45 -19.21 -28.38
C ARG A 335 0.25 -18.26 -28.41
N LEU A 336 -0.12 -17.85 -29.61
CA LEU A 336 -1.29 -17.03 -29.90
C LEU A 336 -2.14 -17.73 -30.97
N PHE A 337 -3.44 -17.82 -30.77
CA PHE A 337 -4.38 -18.32 -31.77
C PHE A 337 -5.73 -17.63 -31.65
N PHE A 338 -6.52 -17.71 -32.72
CA PHE A 338 -7.88 -17.19 -32.75
C PHE A 338 -8.87 -18.30 -32.46
N LYS A 339 -9.79 -18.05 -31.53
CA LYS A 339 -10.96 -18.85 -31.21
C LYS A 339 -12.20 -18.11 -31.72
N ASP A 340 -13.17 -18.85 -32.26
CA ASP A 340 -14.47 -18.31 -32.72
C ASP A 340 -14.34 -17.08 -33.64
N GLU A 341 -13.29 -17.09 -34.48
CA GLU A 341 -12.90 -16.04 -35.44
C GLU A 341 -12.45 -14.69 -34.85
N ASN A 342 -13.01 -14.24 -33.71
CA ASN A 342 -12.78 -12.90 -33.15
C ASN A 342 -12.22 -12.85 -31.73
N ILE A 343 -11.87 -14.00 -31.13
CA ILE A 343 -11.28 -14.05 -29.80
C ILE A 343 -9.81 -14.44 -29.92
N LEU A 344 -8.91 -13.55 -29.50
CA LEU A 344 -7.49 -13.86 -29.41
C LEU A 344 -7.19 -14.54 -28.07
N ILE A 345 -6.56 -15.72 -28.13
CA ILE A 345 -6.07 -16.44 -26.97
C ILE A 345 -4.54 -16.41 -26.95
N TYR A 346 -3.98 -15.99 -25.83
CA TYR A 346 -2.57 -16.22 -25.49
C TYR A 346 -2.47 -17.43 -24.56
N GLY A 347 -1.59 -18.38 -24.86
CA GLY A 347 -1.40 -19.60 -24.06
C GLY A 347 -2.20 -20.78 -24.59
N LYS A 348 -2.91 -21.48 -23.71
CA LYS A 348 -3.78 -22.63 -24.05
C LYS A 348 -5.22 -22.30 -23.68
N ASP A 349 -6.19 -22.62 -24.52
CA ASP A 349 -7.59 -22.45 -24.12
C ASP A 349 -7.90 -23.34 -22.91
N SER A 350 -8.09 -22.69 -21.77
CA SER A 350 -8.33 -23.30 -20.46
C SER A 350 -9.57 -22.72 -19.79
N PHE A 351 -10.27 -21.80 -20.46
CA PHE A 351 -11.42 -21.12 -19.91
C PHE A 351 -12.65 -21.99 -20.00
N SER A 352 -13.33 -22.17 -18.87
CA SER A 352 -14.61 -22.85 -18.76
C SER A 352 -15.63 -21.91 -18.14
N GLU A 353 -16.87 -21.98 -18.59
CA GLU A 353 -17.93 -21.13 -18.06
C GLU A 353 -18.17 -21.45 -16.58
N ASN A 354 -18.19 -20.40 -15.76
CA ASN A 354 -18.47 -20.51 -14.35
C ASN A 354 -19.98 -20.44 -14.14
N ALA A 355 -20.56 -21.52 -13.61
CA ALA A 355 -21.99 -21.62 -13.29
C ALA A 355 -22.47 -20.55 -12.29
N SER A 356 -21.55 -19.93 -11.54
CA SER A 356 -21.81 -18.82 -10.63
C SER A 356 -20.91 -17.63 -10.98
N SER A 357 -21.13 -17.07 -12.17
CA SER A 357 -20.41 -15.87 -12.63
C SER A 357 -20.53 -14.72 -11.64
N ALA A 358 -19.45 -13.97 -11.46
CA ALA A 358 -19.41 -12.84 -10.55
C ALA A 358 -20.38 -11.73 -10.99
N THR A 359 -21.19 -11.23 -10.06
CA THR A 359 -21.99 -10.02 -10.30
C THR A 359 -21.13 -8.81 -9.96
N LEU A 360 -20.89 -7.94 -10.95
CA LEU A 360 -20.02 -6.77 -10.79
C LEU A 360 -20.85 -5.52 -10.55
N ALA A 361 -20.37 -4.64 -9.66
CA ALA A 361 -21.03 -3.38 -9.37
C ALA A 361 -20.95 -2.42 -10.59
N ARG A 362 -21.87 -1.45 -10.64
CA ARG A 362 -21.81 -0.40 -11.67
C ARG A 362 -20.50 0.36 -11.58
N GLY A 363 -19.80 0.54 -12.70
CA GLY A 363 -18.50 1.20 -12.74
C GLY A 363 -17.32 0.31 -12.35
N GLN A 364 -17.56 -0.96 -11.98
CA GLN A 364 -16.49 -1.90 -11.69
C GLN A 364 -15.80 -2.33 -12.97
N PHE A 365 -14.51 -2.01 -13.06
CA PHE A 365 -13.65 -2.25 -14.22
C PHE A 365 -12.66 -3.39 -13.98
N LEU A 366 -12.31 -3.69 -12.73
CA LEU A 366 -11.38 -4.76 -12.37
C LEU A 366 -12.04 -5.71 -11.37
N TYR A 367 -11.87 -7.00 -11.61
CA TYR A 367 -12.27 -8.07 -10.70
C TYR A 367 -11.22 -9.17 -10.73
N GLY A 368 -10.84 -9.69 -9.57
CA GLY A 368 -9.95 -10.83 -9.49
C GLY A 368 -10.08 -11.58 -8.17
N SER A 369 -9.77 -12.87 -8.23
CA SER A 369 -9.67 -13.73 -7.05
C SER A 369 -8.49 -14.65 -7.25
N LEU A 370 -7.39 -14.43 -6.55
CA LEU A 370 -6.13 -15.14 -6.76
C LEU A 370 -5.77 -15.97 -5.53
N ASP A 371 -5.57 -17.27 -5.70
CA ASP A 371 -4.99 -18.11 -4.67
C ASP A 371 -3.51 -17.73 -4.48
N ILE A 372 -3.14 -17.27 -3.28
CA ILE A 372 -1.80 -16.72 -3.05
C ILE A 372 -0.71 -17.79 -3.28
N TYR A 373 -0.95 -19.03 -2.86
CA TYR A 373 0.03 -20.10 -3.05
C TYR A 373 0.25 -20.43 -4.53
N SER A 374 -0.83 -20.64 -5.27
CA SER A 374 -0.76 -21.02 -6.69
C SER A 374 -0.10 -19.94 -7.55
N ASN A 375 -0.26 -18.67 -7.18
CA ASN A 375 0.24 -17.53 -7.94
C ASN A 375 1.63 -17.05 -7.52
N PHE A 376 1.95 -17.12 -6.22
CA PHE A 376 3.17 -16.54 -5.65
C PHE A 376 4.11 -17.56 -5.00
N GLY A 377 3.71 -18.84 -4.92
CA GLY A 377 4.53 -19.92 -4.36
C GLY A 377 4.73 -19.85 -2.84
N VAL A 378 3.89 -19.09 -2.12
CA VAL A 378 4.00 -18.93 -0.67
C VAL A 378 3.25 -20.06 0.03
N GLU A 379 3.97 -21.16 0.34
CA GLU A 379 3.40 -22.39 0.92
C GLU A 379 2.55 -22.16 2.17
N GLU A 380 2.97 -21.25 3.04
CA GLU A 380 2.28 -20.94 4.28
C GLU A 380 0.90 -20.32 4.04
N LEU A 381 0.70 -19.67 2.89
CA LEU A 381 -0.57 -19.00 2.53
C LEU A 381 -1.47 -19.86 1.65
N LYS A 382 -1.25 -21.19 1.63
CA LYS A 382 -2.12 -22.12 0.91
C LYS A 382 -3.57 -22.02 1.41
N GLY A 383 -4.50 -21.85 0.47
CA GLY A 383 -5.92 -21.65 0.76
C GLY A 383 -6.30 -20.20 1.12
N THR A 384 -5.35 -19.26 1.06
CA THR A 384 -5.64 -17.83 1.16
C THR A 384 -5.93 -17.26 -0.22
N ASP A 385 -7.11 -16.66 -0.38
CA ASP A 385 -7.50 -15.97 -1.61
C ASP A 385 -7.32 -14.45 -1.45
N LEU A 386 -6.67 -13.83 -2.43
CA LEU A 386 -6.57 -12.40 -2.62
C LEU A 386 -7.69 -11.93 -3.55
N LYS A 387 -8.64 -11.16 -3.01
CA LYS A 387 -9.70 -10.52 -3.78
C LYS A 387 -9.21 -9.16 -4.27
N ILE A 388 -9.49 -8.86 -5.54
CA ILE A 388 -9.08 -7.62 -6.20
C ILE A 388 -10.31 -6.99 -6.84
N ILE A 389 -10.60 -5.73 -6.52
CA ILE A 389 -11.76 -5.00 -7.04
C ILE A 389 -11.32 -3.59 -7.44
N GLY A 390 -11.62 -3.18 -8.68
CA GLY A 390 -11.39 -1.81 -9.14
C GLY A 390 -12.69 -1.12 -9.53
N ILE A 391 -12.98 0.01 -8.89
CA ILE A 391 -14.17 0.84 -9.10
C ILE A 391 -13.76 2.31 -9.00
N GLY A 392 -14.21 3.15 -9.93
CA GLY A 392 -13.89 4.57 -9.86
C GLY A 392 -12.41 4.83 -10.14
N ASN A 393 -11.75 5.50 -9.20
CA ASN A 393 -10.29 5.68 -9.22
C ASN A 393 -9.59 4.84 -8.15
N GLU A 394 -10.23 3.79 -7.65
CA GLU A 394 -9.71 2.98 -6.56
C GLU A 394 -9.59 1.51 -6.98
N ILE A 395 -8.51 0.86 -6.54
CA ILE A 395 -8.36 -0.60 -6.57
C ILE A 395 -8.14 -1.07 -5.14
N THR A 396 -8.97 -2.00 -4.69
CA THR A 396 -8.91 -2.60 -3.36
C THR A 396 -8.44 -4.04 -3.45
N PHE A 397 -7.68 -4.44 -2.44
CA PHE A 397 -7.10 -5.76 -2.28
C PHE A 397 -7.47 -6.27 -0.90
N GLU A 398 -8.03 -7.47 -0.80
CA GLU A 398 -8.39 -8.04 0.50
C GLU A 398 -7.97 -9.50 0.56
N ALA A 399 -7.33 -9.89 1.67
CA ALA A 399 -6.97 -11.26 1.96
C ALA A 399 -7.21 -11.58 3.43
N GLU A 400 -7.71 -12.77 3.71
CA GLU A 400 -7.88 -13.31 5.06
C GLU A 400 -7.07 -14.59 5.19
N ALA A 401 -6.12 -14.61 6.11
CA ALA A 401 -5.21 -15.74 6.33
C ALA A 401 -5.24 -16.20 7.78
N ASP A 402 -4.99 -17.49 8.01
CA ASP A 402 -4.81 -18.02 9.36
C ASP A 402 -3.56 -17.42 10.02
N SER A 403 -3.68 -16.98 11.28
CA SER A 403 -2.60 -16.31 12.00
C SER A 403 -1.39 -17.20 12.24
N LYS A 404 -1.58 -18.52 12.41
CA LYS A 404 -0.46 -19.47 12.54
C LYS A 404 0.30 -19.63 11.23
N ASN A 405 -0.39 -19.48 10.11
CA ASN A 405 0.25 -19.48 8.79
C ASN A 405 1.09 -18.21 8.58
N ILE A 406 0.57 -17.04 8.96
CA ILE A 406 1.36 -15.80 8.98
C ILE A 406 2.55 -15.92 9.92
N GLU A 407 2.36 -16.48 11.12
CA GLU A 407 3.43 -16.73 12.08
C GLU A 407 4.56 -17.59 11.49
N LYS A 408 4.22 -18.71 10.83
CA LYS A 408 5.20 -19.57 10.15
C LYS A 408 5.97 -18.81 9.07
N LEU A 409 5.26 -18.01 8.27
CA LEU A 409 5.87 -17.19 7.22
C LEU A 409 6.87 -16.18 7.80
N LEU A 410 6.49 -15.47 8.87
CA LEU A 410 7.36 -14.50 9.54
C LEU A 410 8.62 -15.15 10.12
N ARG A 411 8.51 -16.36 10.67
CA ARG A 411 9.66 -17.12 11.17
C ARG A 411 10.62 -17.56 10.06
N ARG A 412 10.13 -17.77 8.84
CA ARG A 412 10.95 -18.16 7.67
C ARG A 412 11.73 -17.00 7.07
N ILE A 413 11.17 -15.78 7.12
CA ILE A 413 11.77 -14.59 6.49
C ILE A 413 12.89 -13.98 7.36
N LYS A 414 12.93 -14.33 8.65
CA LYS A 414 14.04 -14.02 9.54
C LYS A 414 15.29 -14.80 9.16
#